data_AF-A0A7C2Q6R7-F1
#
_entry.id   AF-A0A7C2Q6R7-F1
#
_cell.length_a   1.000
_cell.length_b   1.000
_cell.length_c   1.000
_cell.angle_alpha   90.00
_cell.angle_beta   90.00
_cell.angle_gamma   90.00
#
_symmetry.space_group_name_H-M   'P 1'
#
loop_
_entity.id
_entity.type
_entity.pdbx_description
1 polymer ?
#
loop_
_entity_poly.entity_id
_entity_poly.type
_entity_poly.pdbx_seq_one_letter_code
_entity_poly.pdbx_strand_id
1 'polypeptide(L)'
;MGPLLREALKVALEGPFTVAALAERLGVTLGEAEALVGALLAHGYLREVEPRLCEACPLRASCPAPRAAGVKLYEVTEKGRALLRAPRSTP
;
A
#
# COMPACT_ATOMS: atom_id res chain seq x y z
N MET A 1 -5.38 17.23 -5.49
CA MET A 1 -5.33 15.94 -4.76
C MET A 1 -5.99 16.14 -3.40
N GLY A 2 -6.98 15.32 -3.05
CA GLY A 2 -7.63 15.39 -1.74
C GLY A 2 -6.65 15.11 -0.59
N PRO A 3 -6.90 15.62 0.63
CA PRO A 3 -5.98 15.51 1.76
C PRO A 3 -5.63 14.05 2.08
N LEU A 4 -6.61 13.15 2.06
CA LEU A 4 -6.42 11.72 2.38
C LEU A 4 -5.53 10.97 1.39
N LEU A 5 -5.61 11.26 0.09
CA LEU A 5 -4.73 10.63 -0.91
C LEU A 5 -3.27 11.01 -0.68
N ARG A 6 -3.02 12.25 -0.26
CA ARG A 6 -1.67 12.71 0.06
C ARG A 6 -1.13 12.03 1.32
N GLU A 7 -1.95 11.93 2.37
CA GLU A 7 -1.55 11.25 3.60
C GLU A 7 -1.30 9.75 3.35
N ALA A 8 -2.13 9.09 2.55
CA ALA A 8 -1.91 7.69 2.17
C ALA A 8 -0.57 7.48 1.45
N LEU A 9 -0.17 8.41 0.57
CA LEU A 9 1.15 8.35 -0.07
C LEU A 9 2.30 8.60 0.89
N LYS A 10 2.12 9.43 1.93
CA LYS A 10 3.15 9.63 2.96
C LYS A 10 3.34 8.36 3.79
N VAL A 11 2.26 7.69 4.18
CA VAL A 11 2.31 6.38 4.83
C VAL A 11 3.11 5.40 3.97
N ALA A 12 2.85 5.38 2.65
CA ALA A 12 3.54 4.52 1.71
C ALA A 12 5.04 4.85 1.50
N LEU A 13 5.52 6.03 1.90
CA LEU A 13 6.95 6.36 1.87
C LEU A 13 7.75 5.65 2.98
N GLU A 14 7.09 5.24 4.06
CA GLU A 14 7.74 4.59 5.20
C GLU A 14 8.03 3.11 4.93
N GLY A 15 7.33 2.50 3.97
CA GLY A 15 7.55 1.13 3.54
C GLY A 15 6.29 0.47 2.99
N PRO A 16 6.38 -0.82 2.61
CA PRO A 16 5.23 -1.60 2.20
C PRO A 16 4.18 -1.69 3.30
N PHE A 17 2.90 -1.59 2.94
CA PHE A 17 1.79 -1.58 3.89
C PHE A 17 0.61 -2.44 3.40
N THR A 18 -0.30 -2.78 4.31
CA THR A 18 -1.58 -3.44 3.99
C THR A 18 -2.72 -2.43 4.06
N VAL A 19 -3.85 -2.70 3.39
CA VAL A 19 -5.05 -1.86 3.48
C VAL A 19 -5.49 -1.64 4.93
N ALA A 20 -5.45 -2.69 5.75
CA ALA A 20 -5.81 -2.61 7.18
C ALA A 20 -4.88 -1.66 7.94
N ALA A 21 -3.57 -1.77 7.75
CA ALA A 21 -2.60 -0.85 8.37
C ALA A 21 -2.79 0.60 7.89
N LEU A 22 -3.15 0.81 6.62
CA LEU A 22 -3.47 2.14 6.12
C LEU A 22 -4.72 2.72 6.80
N ALA A 23 -5.78 1.92 6.93
CA ALA A 23 -7.03 2.31 7.57
C ALA A 23 -6.80 2.77 9.03
N GLU A 24 -6.07 1.96 9.81
CA GLU A 24 -5.71 2.27 11.19
C GLU A 24 -4.91 3.57 11.29
N ARG A 25 -3.89 3.75 10.45
CA ARG A 25 -3.03 4.93 10.48
C ARG A 25 -3.73 6.23 10.09
N LEU A 26 -4.71 6.15 9.19
CA LEU A 26 -5.48 7.31 8.74
C LEU A 26 -6.74 7.55 9.57
N GLY A 27 -7.10 6.63 10.48
CA GLY A 27 -8.34 6.71 11.26
C GLY A 27 -9.61 6.62 10.39
N VAL A 28 -9.55 5.82 9.32
CA VAL A 28 -10.65 5.64 8.35
C VAL A 28 -11.16 4.21 8.36
N THR A 29 -12.31 3.97 7.76
CA THR A 29 -12.84 2.62 7.58
C THR A 29 -12.01 1.81 6.58
N LEU A 30 -12.12 0.47 6.65
CA LEU A 30 -11.45 -0.41 5.69
C LEU A 30 -11.87 -0.10 4.25
N GLY A 31 -13.17 0.13 4.00
CA GLY A 31 -13.67 0.45 2.66
C GLY A 31 -13.16 1.79 2.11
N GLU A 32 -12.97 2.79 2.96
CA GLU A 32 -12.33 4.06 2.56
C GLU A 32 -10.85 3.85 2.20
N ALA A 33 -10.13 3.04 3.00
CA ALA A 33 -8.76 2.68 2.69
C ALA A 33 -8.64 1.88 1.38
N GLU A 34 -9.56 0.94 1.11
CA GLU A 34 -9.64 0.21 -0.16
C GLU A 34 -9.86 1.17 -1.35
N ALA A 35 -10.79 2.11 -1.21
CA ALA A 35 -11.06 3.12 -2.23
C ALA A 35 -9.82 4.01 -2.51
N LEU A 36 -9.11 4.42 -1.45
CA LEU A 36 -7.87 5.19 -1.56
C LEU A 36 -6.77 4.39 -2.27
N VAL A 37 -6.55 3.14 -1.86
CA VAL A 37 -5.55 2.25 -2.47
C VAL A 37 -5.90 1.99 -3.94
N GLY A 38 -7.17 1.71 -4.24
CA GLY A 38 -7.65 1.51 -5.61
C GLY A 38 -7.41 2.73 -6.50
N ALA A 39 -7.71 3.94 -6.02
CA ALA A 39 -7.44 5.17 -6.75
C ALA A 39 -5.94 5.36 -7.01
N LEU A 40 -5.10 5.16 -6.00
CA LEU A 40 -3.65 5.31 -6.13
C LEU A 40 -3.02 4.26 -7.06
N LEU A 41 -3.52 3.03 -7.06
CA LEU A 41 -3.13 1.97 -8.00
C LEU A 41 -3.53 2.30 -9.44
N ALA A 42 -4.77 2.74 -9.65
CA ALA A 42 -5.28 3.11 -10.97
C ALA A 42 -4.44 4.22 -11.62
N HIS A 43 -3.91 5.14 -10.81
CA HIS A 43 -3.02 6.19 -11.27
C HIS A 43 -1.53 5.78 -11.31
N GLY A 44 -1.17 4.57 -10.89
CA GLY A 44 0.20 4.06 -10.87
C GLY A 44 1.10 4.70 -9.81
N TYR A 45 0.52 5.24 -8.74
CA TYR A 45 1.26 5.80 -7.60
C TYR A 45 1.65 4.72 -6.57
N LEU A 46 0.93 3.60 -6.56
CA LEU A 46 1.26 2.40 -5.79
C LEU A 46 1.46 1.21 -6.74
N ARG A 47 2.07 0.14 -6.23
CA ARG A 47 2.06 -1.19 -6.84
C ARG A 47 1.90 -2.28 -5.77
N GLU A 48 1.27 -3.38 -6.14
CA GLU A 48 1.24 -4.60 -5.32
C GLU A 48 2.64 -5.23 -5.29
N VAL A 49 3.04 -5.75 -4.13
CA VAL A 49 4.27 -6.52 -3.95
C VAL A 49 3.99 -7.85 -3.27
N GLU A 50 4.65 -8.90 -3.75
CA GLU A 50 4.51 -10.23 -3.15
C GLU A 50 5.21 -10.26 -1.78
N PRO A 51 4.49 -10.67 -0.71
CA PRO A 51 5.13 -10.90 0.57
C PRO A 51 6.10 -12.09 0.45
N ARG A 52 7.38 -11.87 0.73
CA ARG A 52 8.39 -12.94 0.83
C ARG A 52 8.29 -13.76 2.12
N LEU A 53 7.21 -13.61 2.88
CA LEU A 53 6.99 -14.27 4.18
C LEU A 53 7.07 -15.80 4.07
N CYS A 54 6.53 -16.38 3.01
CA CYS A 54 6.61 -17.83 2.80
C CYS A 54 8.01 -18.30 2.41
N GLU A 55 8.85 -17.44 1.84
CA GLU A 55 10.23 -17.80 1.47
C GLU A 55 11.12 -17.93 2.71
N ALA A 56 10.88 -17.10 3.73
CA ALA A 56 11.57 -17.10 5.02
C ALA A 56 10.90 -17.97 6.09
N CYS A 57 9.76 -18.60 5.79
CA CYS A 57 8.99 -19.37 6.76
C CYS A 57 9.68 -20.71 7.08
N PRO A 58 9.98 -21.03 8.36
CA PRO A 58 10.54 -22.32 8.76
C PRO A 58 9.65 -23.52 8.37
N LEU A 59 8.34 -23.29 8.23
CA LEU A 59 7.36 -24.31 7.85
C LEU A 59 7.17 -24.42 6.33
N ARG A 60 7.94 -23.70 5.50
CA ARG A 60 7.78 -23.67 4.03
C ARG A 60 7.73 -25.06 3.40
N ALA A 61 8.58 -25.99 3.86
CA ALA A 61 8.68 -27.33 3.30
C ALA A 61 7.47 -28.23 3.61
N SER A 62 6.69 -27.90 4.65
CA SER A 62 5.55 -28.69 5.12
C SER A 62 4.23 -27.92 5.10
N CYS A 63 4.23 -26.65 4.69
CA CYS A 63 3.04 -25.82 4.65
C CYS A 63 2.12 -26.31 3.50
N PRO A 64 0.89 -26.75 3.80
CA PRO A 64 -0.05 -27.21 2.78
C PRO A 64 -0.62 -26.05 1.93
N ALA A 65 -0.28 -24.80 2.29
CA ALA A 65 -0.84 -23.60 1.69
C ALA A 65 0.27 -22.54 1.46
N PRO A 66 1.31 -22.85 0.67
CA PRO A 66 2.36 -21.89 0.35
C PRO A 66 1.71 -20.68 -0.36
N ARG A 67 2.00 -19.47 0.11
CA ARG A 67 1.41 -18.20 -0.37
C ARG A 67 -0.06 -17.95 0.03
N ALA A 68 -0.69 -18.84 0.81
CA ALA A 68 -2.10 -18.67 1.21
C ALA A 68 -2.33 -17.61 2.29
N ALA A 69 -1.26 -16.95 2.77
CA ALA A 69 -1.41 -15.85 3.71
C ALA A 69 -2.34 -14.74 3.17
N GLY A 70 -2.55 -14.63 1.84
CA GLY A 70 -3.60 -13.81 1.23
C GLY A 70 -3.45 -12.30 1.45
N VAL A 71 -2.45 -11.87 2.24
CA VAL A 71 -2.18 -10.48 2.55
C VAL A 71 -1.56 -9.81 1.34
N LYS A 72 -2.26 -8.82 0.80
CA LYS A 72 -1.71 -7.91 -0.21
C LYS A 72 -0.90 -6.82 0.45
N LEU A 73 0.33 -6.63 -0.04
CA LEU A 73 1.19 -5.52 0.34
C LEU A 73 1.28 -4.52 -0.82
N TYR A 74 1.33 -3.24 -0.48
CA TYR A 74 1.43 -2.15 -1.44
C TYR A 74 2.62 -1.28 -1.10
N GLU A 75 3.34 -0.81 -2.10
CA GLU A 75 4.42 0.16 -1.94
C GLU A 75 4.31 1.30 -2.94
N VAL A 76 4.91 2.44 -2.59
CA VAL A 76 4.93 3.63 -3.45
C VAL A 76 5.86 3.45 -4.66
N THR A 77 5.39 3.85 -5.84
CA THR A 77 6.19 3.87 -7.07
C THR A 77 7.03 5.15 -7.15
N GLU A 78 7.97 5.22 -8.10
CA GLU A 78 8.68 6.48 -8.38
C GLU A 78 7.73 7.63 -8.75
N LYS A 79 6.68 7.32 -9.51
CA LYS A 79 5.61 8.28 -9.86
C LYS A 79 4.91 8.80 -8.60
N GLY A 80 4.59 7.91 -7.66
CA GLY A 80 4.01 8.28 -6.36
C GLY A 80 4.94 9.16 -5.53
N ARG A 81 6.24 8.85 -5.50
CA ARG A 81 7.26 9.66 -4.81
C ARG A 81 7.37 11.06 -5.41
N ALA A 82 7.36 11.18 -6.73
CA ALA A 82 7.43 12.46 -7.44
C ALA A 82 6.24 13.39 -7.10
N LEU A 83 5.05 12.82 -6.92
CA LEU A 83 3.83 13.57 -6.59
C LEU A 83 3.93 14.32 -5.25
N LEU A 84 4.66 13.77 -4.28
CA LEU A 84 4.86 14.42 -2.98
C LEU A 84 5.94 15.51 -3.02
N ARG A 85 6.84 15.47 -4.00
CA ARG A 85 7.91 16.47 -4.22
C ARG A 85 7.43 17.68 -5.00
N ALA A 86 6.41 17.51 -5.85
CA ALA A 86 5.84 18.63 -6.60
C ALA A 86 5.21 19.64 -5.61
N PRO A 87 5.56 20.95 -5.69
CA PRO A 87 4.80 21.98 -4.98
C PRO A 87 3.35 21.93 -5.45
N ARG A 88 2.42 22.29 -4.57
CA ARG A 88 0.97 22.30 -4.86
C ARG A 88 0.75 22.92 -6.24
N SER A 89 0.33 22.12 -7.21
CA SER A 89 -0.36 22.62 -8.39
C SER A 89 -1.72 23.10 -7.88
N THR A 90 -1.75 24.34 -7.41
CA THR A 90 -2.98 25.11 -7.21
C THR A 90 -3.65 25.26 -8.59
N PRO A 91 -4.98 25.10 -8.71
CA PRO A 91 -5.68 25.32 -9.96
C PRO A 91 -5.48 26.75 -10.50
#